data_AF-A0A142X8P6-F1
#
_entry.id   AF-A0A142X8P6-F1
#
_cell.length_a   1.000
_cell.length_b   1.000
_cell.length_c   1.000
_cell.angle_alpha   90.00
_cell.angle_beta   90.00
_cell.angle_gamma   90.00
#
_symmetry.space_group_name_H-M   'P 1'
#
loop_
_entity.id
_entity.type
_entity.pdbx_description
1 polymer ?
#
loop_
_entity_poly.entity_id
_entity_poly.type
_entity_poly.pdbx_seq_one_letter_code
_entity_poly.pdbx_strand_id
1 'polypeptide(L)'
;MGWEVRHGGHRYLYRNRRVNGKPVKEYLGADDRFGTGVLLACQLEQLQARAAERRRLLRDAHTAFRDRIDDLLHATASANADLRTLTEGTLYALGYHKHNRGEWRMSRELTHLKNALEKLKHGTEGPKPLIRFEAPENDAQALALFAKARAGDAEAKGKVGTLLRERRWVDSFGNLGRQATRQLIRKAAGGDPIWETAITEHISAMRTELLGTNPTALEELLVRRVLNGWITTHALELELAIRPPTSEKGFEYLDRALGHAQKRFTEAVRELARVRQLRAPAILAQLNVAAAQTVVNNVPNNHPGFDSR
;
A
#
# COMPACT_ATOMS: atom_id res chain seq x y z
N MET A 1 7.62 32.28 -30.84
CA MET A 1 7.87 32.62 -32.26
C MET A 1 8.32 34.06 -32.33
N GLY A 2 8.78 34.54 -33.49
CA GLY A 2 9.20 35.93 -33.62
C GLY A 2 8.82 36.49 -34.98
N TRP A 3 8.87 37.81 -35.06
CA TRP A 3 8.78 38.55 -36.31
C TRP A 3 10.15 39.12 -36.65
N GLU A 4 10.53 39.05 -37.91
CA GLU A 4 11.80 39.58 -38.39
C GLU A 4 11.59 40.37 -39.68
N VAL A 5 12.14 41.58 -39.73
CA VAL A 5 12.16 42.39 -40.95
C VAL A 5 13.37 41.97 -41.78
N ARG A 6 13.14 41.64 -43.06
CA ARG A 6 14.16 41.20 -44.00
C ARG A 6 14.40 42.27 -45.08
N HIS A 7 15.41 42.05 -45.93
CA HIS A 7 15.77 42.98 -47.01
C HIS A 7 14.54 43.27 -47.89
N GLY A 8 14.25 44.56 -48.10
CA GLY A 8 13.02 45.02 -48.78
C GLY A 8 11.92 45.52 -47.85
N GLY A 9 12.14 45.57 -46.54
CA GLY A 9 11.18 46.14 -45.56
C GLY A 9 10.02 45.20 -45.21
N HIS A 10 9.97 44.01 -45.80
CA HIS A 10 8.95 43.01 -45.51
C HIS A 10 9.21 42.30 -44.18
N ARG A 11 8.15 42.16 -43.39
CA ARG A 11 8.16 41.50 -42.09
C ARG A 11 7.70 40.05 -42.25
N TYR A 12 8.45 39.11 -41.68
CA TYR A 12 8.16 37.67 -41.78
C TYR A 12 8.00 37.03 -40.40
N LEU A 13 6.99 36.18 -40.28
CA LEU A 13 6.79 35.31 -39.13
C LEU A 13 7.76 34.13 -39.24
N TYR A 14 8.54 33.88 -38.18
CA TYR A 14 9.47 32.75 -38.14
C TYR A 14 9.32 31.92 -36.86
N ARG A 15 9.68 30.64 -36.98
CA ARG A 15 9.92 29.74 -35.84
C ARG A 15 11.37 29.26 -35.80
N ASN A 16 11.87 29.02 -34.61
CA ASN A 16 13.16 28.36 -34.43
C ASN A 16 12.94 26.84 -34.41
N ARG A 17 13.68 26.11 -35.24
CA ARG A 17 13.70 24.64 -35.27
C ARG A 17 15.14 24.17 -35.20
N ARG A 18 15.40 23.02 -34.56
CA ARG A 18 16.72 22.39 -34.61
C ARG A 18 16.77 21.38 -35.75
N VAL A 19 17.76 21.51 -36.63
CA VAL A 19 18.07 20.55 -37.70
C VAL A 19 19.50 20.09 -37.47
N ASN A 20 19.71 18.78 -37.27
CA ASN A 20 21.00 18.20 -36.89
C ASN A 20 21.68 18.92 -35.71
N GLY A 21 20.89 19.25 -34.67
CA GLY A 21 21.36 19.93 -33.46
C GLY A 21 21.59 21.45 -33.60
N LYS A 22 21.66 21.99 -34.81
CA LYS A 22 21.85 23.43 -35.08
C LYS A 22 20.51 24.18 -35.14
N PRO A 23 20.37 25.35 -34.49
CA PRO A 23 19.17 26.17 -34.58
C PRO A 23 19.08 26.83 -35.97
N VAL A 24 17.95 26.65 -36.64
CA VAL A 24 17.62 27.23 -37.95
C VAL A 24 16.30 28.01 -37.83
N LYS A 25 16.24 29.19 -38.47
CA LYS A 25 15.02 29.97 -38.60
C LYS A 25 14.21 29.46 -39.80
N GLU A 26 12.98 29.04 -39.55
CA GLU A 26 12.02 28.62 -40.57
C GLU A 26 10.96 29.72 -40.71
N TYR A 27 10.85 30.31 -41.90
CA TYR A 27 9.90 31.38 -42.20
C TYR A 27 8.57 30.76 -42.62
N LEU A 28 7.51 31.15 -41.91
CA LEU A 28 6.18 30.54 -42.03
C LEU A 28 5.24 31.38 -42.90
N GLY A 29 5.42 32.70 -42.93
CA GLY A 29 4.60 33.60 -43.73
C GLY A 29 5.07 35.05 -43.66
N ALA A 30 4.73 35.83 -44.69
CA ALA A 30 4.97 37.28 -44.74
C ALA A 30 3.77 38.06 -44.19
N ASP A 31 4.04 39.21 -43.60
CA ASP A 31 3.04 40.23 -43.31
C ASP A 31 2.76 40.99 -44.61
N ASP A 32 1.74 40.53 -45.34
CA ASP A 32 1.32 41.11 -46.62
C ASP A 32 0.12 42.04 -46.44
N ARG A 33 -0.27 42.74 -47.51
CA ARG A 33 -1.44 43.64 -47.51
C ARG A 33 -2.77 42.95 -47.18
N PHE A 34 -2.80 41.62 -47.19
CA PHE A 34 -3.98 40.81 -46.87
C PHE A 34 -3.96 40.29 -45.42
N GLY A 35 -2.89 40.58 -44.66
CA GLY A 35 -2.71 40.15 -43.28
C GLY A 35 -2.44 38.66 -43.12
N THR A 36 -1.98 37.97 -44.16
CA THR A 36 -1.84 36.50 -44.19
C THR A 36 -0.91 36.00 -43.07
N GLY A 37 0.25 36.65 -42.88
CA GLY A 37 1.19 36.29 -41.81
C GLY A 37 0.63 36.51 -40.41
N VAL A 38 -0.17 37.57 -40.21
CA VAL A 38 -0.81 37.87 -38.93
C VAL A 38 -1.90 36.84 -38.62
N LEU A 39 -2.70 36.47 -39.61
CA LEU A 39 -3.72 35.43 -39.49
C LEU A 39 -3.08 34.07 -39.17
N LEU A 40 -1.97 33.74 -39.83
CA LEU A 40 -1.20 32.51 -39.56
C LEU A 40 -0.60 32.50 -38.15
N ALA A 41 -0.08 33.64 -37.66
CA ALA A 41 0.41 33.77 -36.28
C ALA A 41 -0.70 33.48 -35.27
N CYS A 42 -1.87 34.08 -35.45
CA CYS A 42 -3.05 33.89 -34.60
C CYS A 42 -3.51 32.41 -34.58
N GLN A 43 -3.61 31.78 -35.76
CA GLN A 43 -3.97 30.36 -35.85
C GLN A 43 -2.96 29.44 -35.14
N LEU A 44 -1.66 29.71 -35.30
CA LEU A 44 -0.61 28.94 -34.65
C LEU A 44 -0.60 29.13 -33.13
N GLU A 45 -0.84 30.35 -32.64
CA GLU A 45 -1.00 30.63 -31.20
C GLU A 45 -2.19 29.86 -30.61
N GLN A 46 -3.34 29.85 -31.30
CA GLN A 46 -4.51 29.06 -30.89
C GLN A 46 -4.20 27.55 -30.83
N LEU A 47 -3.50 27.01 -31.83
CA LEU A 47 -3.08 25.60 -31.83
C LEU A 47 -2.09 25.29 -30.72
N GLN A 48 -1.13 26.19 -30.45
CA GLN A 48 -0.16 26.04 -29.36
C GLN A 48 -0.84 26.08 -27.99
N ALA A 49 -1.82 26.98 -27.80
CA ALA A 49 -2.61 27.08 -26.58
C ALA A 49 -3.42 25.80 -26.35
N ARG A 50 -4.13 25.29 -27.38
CA ARG A 50 -4.85 24.00 -27.30
C ARG A 50 -3.92 22.83 -27.00
N ALA A 51 -2.74 22.79 -27.61
CA ALA A 51 -1.75 21.74 -27.35
C ALA A 51 -1.16 21.86 -25.94
N ALA A 52 -0.95 23.08 -25.44
CA ALA A 52 -0.49 23.33 -24.07
C ALA A 52 -1.54 22.90 -23.04
N GLU A 53 -2.80 23.22 -23.28
CA GLU A 53 -3.92 22.82 -22.44
C GLU A 53 -4.06 21.29 -22.43
N ARG A 54 -3.98 20.64 -23.59
CA ARG A 54 -3.96 19.17 -23.66
C ARG A 54 -2.81 18.57 -22.85
N ARG A 55 -1.59 19.13 -22.95
CA ARG A 55 -0.44 18.68 -22.14
C ARG A 55 -0.66 18.88 -20.65
N ARG A 56 -1.28 20.00 -20.26
CA ARG A 56 -1.63 20.27 -18.86
C ARG A 56 -2.63 19.24 -18.36
N LEU A 57 -3.75 19.05 -19.04
CA LEU A 57 -4.78 18.07 -18.68
C LEU A 57 -4.21 16.65 -18.58
N LEU A 58 -3.32 16.25 -19.50
CA LEU A 58 -2.65 14.95 -19.43
C LEU A 58 -1.72 14.81 -18.21
N ARG A 59 -0.97 15.87 -17.85
CA ARG A 59 -0.12 15.87 -16.65
C ARG A 59 -0.95 15.83 -15.38
N ASP A 60 -2.02 16.62 -15.33
CA ASP A 60 -2.92 16.69 -14.18
C ASP A 60 -3.60 15.34 -13.97
N ALA A 61 -4.06 14.69 -15.05
CA ALA A 61 -4.63 13.34 -15.00
C ALA A 61 -3.60 12.28 -14.54
N HIS A 62 -2.36 12.36 -15.02
CA HIS A 62 -1.29 11.43 -14.62
C HIS A 62 -0.86 11.61 -13.16
N THR A 63 -0.83 12.85 -12.68
CA THR A 63 -0.53 13.18 -11.28
C THR A 63 -1.65 12.67 -10.38
N ALA A 64 -2.90 13.01 -10.69
CA ALA A 64 -4.06 12.55 -9.94
C ALA A 64 -4.18 11.00 -9.93
N PHE A 65 -3.79 10.33 -11.02
CA PHE A 65 -3.71 8.87 -11.06
C PHE A 65 -2.69 8.33 -10.06
N ARG A 66 -1.45 8.85 -10.09
CA ARG A 66 -0.40 8.41 -9.17
C ARG A 66 -0.77 8.67 -7.72
N ASP A 67 -1.27 9.87 -7.41
CA ASP A 67 -1.65 10.23 -6.05
C ASP A 67 -2.68 9.26 -5.47
N ARG A 68 -3.65 8.79 -6.26
CA ARG A 68 -4.64 7.79 -5.79
C ARG A 68 -4.01 6.45 -5.45
N ILE A 69 -3.09 5.96 -6.30
CA ILE A 69 -2.41 4.68 -6.07
C ILE A 69 -1.44 4.80 -4.90
N ASP A 70 -0.63 5.86 -4.87
CA ASP A 70 0.33 6.13 -3.80
C ASP A 70 -0.39 6.29 -2.46
N ASP A 71 -1.54 6.98 -2.41
CA ASP A 71 -2.38 7.09 -1.21
C ASP A 71 -2.80 5.72 -0.66
N LEU A 72 -3.27 4.83 -1.54
CA LEU A 72 -3.69 3.48 -1.16
C LEU A 72 -2.50 2.66 -0.65
N LEU A 73 -1.36 2.73 -1.35
CA LEU A 73 -0.13 2.05 -0.97
C LEU A 73 0.43 2.58 0.35
N HIS A 74 0.41 3.89 0.58
CA HIS A 74 0.85 4.52 1.82
C HIS A 74 -0.03 4.10 2.98
N ALA A 75 -1.35 4.14 2.81
CA ALA A 75 -2.31 3.67 3.82
C ALA A 75 -2.04 2.21 4.19
N THR A 76 -1.78 1.36 3.19
CA THR A 76 -1.46 -0.05 3.39
C THR A 76 -0.13 -0.26 4.11
N ALA A 77 0.92 0.46 3.70
CA ALA A 77 2.24 0.35 4.28
C ALA A 77 2.23 0.79 5.76
N SER A 78 1.58 1.92 6.05
CA SER A 78 1.36 2.39 7.41
C SER A 78 0.57 1.38 8.23
N ALA A 79 -0.51 0.81 7.67
CA ALA A 79 -1.34 -0.17 8.37
C ALA A 79 -0.59 -1.44 8.77
N ASN A 80 0.32 -1.89 7.92
CA ASN A 80 1.01 -3.14 8.10
C ASN A 80 2.34 -3.03 8.86
N ALA A 81 2.93 -1.83 8.96
CA ALA A 81 4.20 -1.62 9.65
C ALA A 81 4.11 -1.97 11.14
N ASP A 82 3.13 -1.41 11.85
CA ASP A 82 2.94 -1.65 13.28
C ASP A 82 2.50 -3.08 13.55
N LEU A 83 1.56 -3.60 12.75
CA LEU A 83 1.12 -4.98 12.85
C LEU A 83 2.26 -5.96 12.65
N ARG A 84 3.15 -5.69 11.69
CA ARG A 84 4.34 -6.52 11.46
C ARG A 84 5.27 -6.46 12.66
N THR A 85 5.55 -5.28 13.18
CA THR A 85 6.41 -5.08 14.35
C THR A 85 5.88 -5.85 15.57
N LEU A 86 4.58 -5.74 15.86
CA LEU A 86 3.93 -6.47 16.95
C LEU A 86 3.90 -7.98 16.72
N THR A 87 3.61 -8.42 15.49
CA THR A 87 3.61 -9.85 15.11
C THR A 87 5.01 -10.43 15.30
N GLU A 88 6.04 -9.77 14.78
CA GLU A 88 7.43 -10.19 14.89
C GLU A 88 7.85 -10.24 16.36
N GLY A 89 7.61 -9.18 17.14
CA GLY A 89 7.91 -9.15 18.56
C GLY A 89 7.20 -10.22 19.38
N THR A 90 5.92 -10.49 19.09
CA THR A 90 5.16 -11.55 19.75
C THR A 90 5.72 -12.93 19.41
N LEU A 91 6.04 -13.19 18.15
CA LEU A 91 6.66 -14.46 17.72
C LEU A 91 8.01 -14.66 18.41
N TYR A 92 8.83 -13.61 18.49
CA TYR A 92 10.08 -13.68 19.25
C TYR A 92 9.84 -13.99 20.72
N ALA A 93 8.92 -13.29 21.39
CA ALA A 93 8.59 -13.51 22.80
C ALA A 93 8.08 -14.94 23.08
N LEU A 94 7.42 -15.57 22.11
CA LEU A 94 6.98 -16.97 22.16
C LEU A 94 8.09 -17.98 21.80
N GLY A 95 9.33 -17.52 21.60
CA GLY A 95 10.48 -18.36 21.30
C GLY A 95 10.65 -18.72 19.82
N TYR A 96 9.94 -18.06 18.90
CA TYR A 96 10.13 -18.26 17.46
C TYR A 96 11.19 -17.31 16.89
N HIS A 97 11.91 -17.73 15.87
CA HIS A 97 12.84 -16.89 15.13
C HIS A 97 12.57 -16.99 13.63
N LYS A 98 12.98 -15.95 12.89
CA LYS A 98 12.93 -15.93 11.44
C LYS A 98 14.21 -16.53 10.88
N HIS A 99 14.09 -17.65 10.16
CA HIS A 99 15.19 -18.29 9.44
C HIS A 99 15.66 -17.38 8.29
N ASN A 100 16.90 -17.53 7.82
CA ASN A 100 17.49 -16.70 6.75
C ASN A 100 16.69 -16.69 5.42
N ARG A 101 15.83 -17.70 5.22
CA ARG A 101 14.91 -17.82 4.06
C ARG A 101 13.52 -17.21 4.32
N GLY A 102 13.31 -16.55 5.45
CA GLY A 102 12.08 -15.85 5.79
C GLY A 102 11.03 -16.66 6.55
N GLU A 103 11.24 -17.97 6.76
CA GLU A 103 10.32 -18.84 7.49
C GLU A 103 10.47 -18.74 9.01
N TRP A 104 9.36 -18.78 9.75
CA TRP A 104 9.37 -18.85 11.22
C TRP A 104 9.61 -20.27 11.73
N ARG A 105 10.54 -20.42 12.68
CA ARG A 105 10.90 -21.69 13.33
C ARG A 105 11.02 -21.51 14.83
N MET A 106 10.63 -22.54 15.59
CA MET A 106 10.77 -22.53 17.05
C MET A 106 12.26 -22.62 17.40
N SER A 107 12.75 -21.67 18.20
CA SER A 107 14.09 -21.69 18.77
C SER A 107 14.10 -22.59 19.99
N ARG A 108 15.17 -23.38 20.16
CA ARG A 108 15.43 -24.15 21.39
C ARG A 108 16.16 -23.31 22.45
N GLU A 109 16.59 -22.10 22.10
CA GLU A 109 17.45 -21.25 22.95
C GLU A 109 16.90 -19.82 23.11
N LEU A 110 16.94 -19.33 24.36
CA LEU A 110 16.49 -18.00 24.80
C LEU A 110 17.32 -16.83 24.25
N THR A 111 18.53 -17.10 23.74
CA THR A 111 19.49 -16.10 23.26
C THR A 111 18.96 -15.27 22.09
N HIS A 112 18.15 -15.88 21.21
CA HIS A 112 17.52 -15.18 20.09
C HIS A 112 16.43 -14.18 20.50
N LEU A 113 15.75 -14.45 21.61
CA LEU A 113 14.68 -13.62 22.17
C LEU A 113 15.25 -12.27 22.63
N LYS A 114 16.41 -12.31 23.30
CA LYS A 114 17.15 -11.13 23.78
C LYS A 114 17.58 -10.20 22.63
N ASN A 115 18.13 -10.77 21.54
CA ASN A 115 18.62 -9.99 20.40
C ASN A 115 17.48 -9.34 19.58
N ALA A 116 16.32 -10.00 19.49
CA ALA A 116 15.15 -9.45 18.82
C ALA A 116 14.52 -8.29 19.60
N LEU A 117 14.47 -8.41 20.92
CA LEU A 117 13.95 -7.36 21.82
C LEU A 117 14.82 -6.09 21.75
N GLU A 118 16.15 -6.24 21.66
CA GLU A 118 17.06 -5.10 21.48
C GLU A 118 16.88 -4.43 20.12
N LYS A 119 16.71 -5.18 19.02
CA LYS A 119 16.41 -4.58 17.70
C LYS A 119 15.11 -3.76 17.67
N LEU A 120 14.07 -4.22 18.37
CA LEU A 120 12.78 -3.51 18.46
C LEU A 120 12.90 -2.21 19.26
N LYS A 121 13.70 -2.19 20.34
CA LYS A 121 13.93 -0.99 21.14
C LYS A 121 14.64 0.12 20.36
N HIS A 122 15.61 -0.23 19.51
CA HIS A 122 16.41 0.73 18.76
C HIS A 122 15.67 1.38 17.57
N GLY A 123 14.42 0.97 17.28
CA GLY A 123 13.57 1.56 16.22
C GLY A 123 12.60 2.65 16.69
N THR A 124 12.71 3.13 17.93
CA THR A 124 11.75 4.10 18.51
C THR A 124 12.36 5.48 18.75
N GLU A 125 12.83 6.13 17.68
CA GLU A 125 12.91 7.60 17.68
C GLU A 125 11.52 8.14 17.33
N GLY A 126 10.86 8.79 18.30
CA GLY A 126 9.43 9.08 18.27
C GLY A 126 8.99 9.93 17.08
N PRO A 127 8.30 9.36 16.07
CA PRO A 127 7.64 10.15 15.04
C PRO A 127 6.40 10.84 15.65
N LYS A 128 6.02 11.98 15.08
CA LYS A 128 4.70 12.59 15.32
C LYS A 128 3.62 11.53 15.02
N PRO A 129 2.53 11.45 15.80
CA PRO A 129 1.50 10.45 15.58
C PRO A 129 0.91 10.59 14.17
N LEU A 130 0.91 9.50 13.41
CA LEU A 130 0.40 9.44 12.02
C LEU A 130 -1.09 9.80 11.93
N ILE A 131 -1.84 9.60 13.02
CA ILE A 131 -3.25 9.94 13.13
C ILE A 131 -3.45 10.88 14.32
N ARG A 132 -3.91 12.10 14.05
CA ARG A 132 -4.39 13.01 15.09
C ARG A 132 -5.83 12.63 15.42
N PHE A 133 -6.00 11.88 16.50
CA PHE A 133 -7.33 11.55 17.01
C PHE A 133 -8.09 12.84 17.36
N GLU A 134 -9.40 12.89 17.15
CA GLU A 134 -10.27 13.94 17.67
C GLU A 134 -11.39 13.28 18.47
N ALA A 135 -11.72 13.84 19.63
CA ALA A 135 -12.90 13.36 20.35
C ALA A 135 -14.13 13.56 19.46
N PRO A 136 -15.16 12.70 19.58
CA PRO A 136 -16.44 12.96 18.94
C PRO A 136 -16.92 14.39 19.19
N GLU A 137 -17.45 15.06 18.16
CA GLU A 137 -17.85 16.48 18.23
C GLU A 137 -18.87 16.78 19.34
N ASN A 138 -19.62 15.75 19.75
CA ASN A 138 -20.61 15.82 20.82
C ASN A 138 -20.04 15.65 22.24
N ASP A 139 -18.73 15.42 22.41
CA ASP A 139 -18.08 15.34 23.73
C ASP A 139 -17.11 16.52 23.94
N ALA A 140 -17.70 17.68 24.25
CA ALA A 140 -16.97 18.93 24.50
C ALA A 140 -15.96 18.81 25.65
N GLN A 141 -16.23 17.97 26.64
CA GLN A 141 -15.33 17.72 27.77
C GLN A 141 -14.07 16.98 27.30
N ALA A 142 -14.23 15.97 26.45
CA ALA A 142 -13.11 15.26 25.84
C ALA A 142 -12.30 16.15 24.89
N LEU A 143 -12.96 16.98 24.06
CA LEU A 143 -12.29 17.92 23.16
C LEU A 143 -11.40 18.91 23.93
N ALA A 144 -11.94 19.53 24.98
CA ALA A 144 -11.19 20.46 25.83
C ALA A 144 -10.02 19.77 26.56
N LEU A 145 -10.24 18.56 27.07
CA LEU A 145 -9.20 17.79 27.74
C LEU A 145 -8.06 17.41 26.78
N PHE A 146 -8.39 16.98 25.56
CA PHE A 146 -7.40 16.63 24.55
C PHE A 146 -6.61 17.85 24.06
N ALA A 147 -7.26 19.01 23.91
CA ALA A 147 -6.58 20.25 23.57
C ALA A 147 -5.53 20.63 24.62
N LYS A 148 -5.89 20.59 25.91
CA LYS A 148 -4.97 20.84 27.03
C LYS A 148 -3.82 19.83 27.08
N ALA A 149 -4.13 18.54 26.97
CA ALA A 149 -3.10 17.50 26.96
C ALA A 149 -2.12 17.65 25.78
N ARG A 150 -2.58 18.08 24.60
CA ARG A 150 -1.72 18.37 23.43
C ARG A 150 -0.87 19.62 23.59
N ALA A 151 -1.35 20.59 24.36
CA ALA A 151 -0.60 21.80 24.70
C ALA A 151 0.49 21.54 25.76
N GLY A 152 0.60 20.31 26.29
CA GLY A 152 1.65 19.91 27.22
C GLY A 152 1.23 19.90 28.70
N ASP A 153 -0.05 20.09 29.01
CA ASP A 153 -0.57 20.04 30.38
C ASP A 153 -0.45 18.60 30.96
N ALA A 154 0.38 18.46 31.99
CA ALA A 154 0.68 17.18 32.63
C ALA A 154 -0.51 16.59 33.39
N GLU A 155 -1.36 17.44 34.00
CA GLU A 155 -2.55 17.00 34.72
C GLU A 155 -3.62 16.52 33.73
N ALA A 156 -3.81 17.26 32.64
CA ALA A 156 -4.67 16.84 31.54
C ALA A 156 -4.21 15.51 30.95
N LYS A 157 -2.90 15.32 30.72
CA LYS A 157 -2.32 14.06 30.22
C LYS A 157 -2.61 12.88 31.16
N GLY A 158 -2.52 13.10 32.47
CA GLY A 158 -2.90 12.09 33.47
C GLY A 158 -4.38 11.69 33.41
N LYS A 159 -5.27 12.66 33.16
CA LYS A 159 -6.72 12.44 33.06
C LYS A 159 -7.16 11.78 31.75
N VAL A 160 -6.41 11.94 30.65
CA VAL A 160 -6.72 11.32 29.35
C VAL A 160 -6.84 9.80 29.45
N GLY A 161 -5.90 9.14 30.16
CA GLY A 161 -5.92 7.68 30.28
C GLY A 161 -7.13 7.14 31.04
N THR A 162 -7.68 7.91 31.98
CA THR A 162 -8.91 7.57 32.70
C THR A 162 -10.13 7.76 31.80
N LEU A 163 -10.24 8.91 31.14
CA LEU A 163 -11.34 9.20 30.21
C LEU A 163 -11.42 8.16 29.08
N LEU A 164 -10.29 7.76 28.51
CA LEU A 164 -10.24 6.74 27.45
C LEU A 164 -10.78 5.39 27.92
N ARG A 165 -10.52 5.00 29.18
CA ARG A 165 -11.03 3.74 29.74
C ARG A 165 -12.51 3.82 30.03
N GLU A 166 -12.97 4.90 30.66
CA GLU A 166 -14.38 5.13 31.00
C GLU A 166 -15.28 5.13 29.77
N ARG A 167 -14.85 5.80 28.70
CA ARG A 167 -15.60 5.86 27.43
C ARG A 167 -15.42 4.62 26.56
N ARG A 168 -14.66 3.61 27.01
CA ARG A 168 -14.30 2.39 26.25
C ARG A 168 -13.67 2.70 24.89
N TRP A 169 -12.89 3.78 24.88
CA TRP A 169 -12.24 4.37 23.73
C TRP A 169 -10.87 3.75 23.45
N VAL A 170 -10.29 3.04 24.42
CA VAL A 170 -8.99 2.35 24.29
C VAL A 170 -8.95 1.40 23.09
N ASP A 171 -9.93 0.50 22.94
CA ASP A 171 -9.95 -0.43 21.79
C ASP A 171 -10.36 0.23 20.48
N SER A 172 -11.17 1.28 20.56
CA SER A 172 -11.64 2.00 19.38
C SER A 172 -10.53 2.87 18.78
N PHE A 173 -9.64 3.43 19.60
CA PHE A 173 -8.63 4.40 19.15
C PHE A 173 -7.19 3.96 19.36
N GLY A 174 -6.90 3.15 20.39
CA GLY A 174 -5.57 2.62 20.66
C GLY A 174 -5.18 1.45 19.74
N ASN A 175 -6.16 0.82 19.08
CA ASN A 175 -5.90 -0.25 18.12
C ASN A 175 -5.50 0.35 16.76
N LEU A 176 -4.21 0.64 16.60
CA LEU A 176 -3.63 1.20 15.36
C LEU A 176 -3.93 0.35 14.13
N GLY A 177 -3.89 -0.97 14.27
CA GLY A 177 -4.28 -1.89 13.19
C GLY A 177 -5.73 -1.65 12.74
N ARG A 178 -6.66 -1.49 13.68
CA ARG A 178 -8.07 -1.20 13.37
C ARG A 178 -8.26 0.14 12.69
N GLN A 179 -7.58 1.17 13.18
CA GLN A 179 -7.61 2.49 12.57
C GLN A 179 -7.08 2.44 11.13
N ALA A 180 -5.99 1.71 10.91
CA ALA A 180 -5.39 1.62 9.60
C ALA A 180 -6.22 0.79 8.61
N THR A 181 -6.85 -0.31 9.05
CA THR A 181 -7.85 -1.02 8.24
C THR A 181 -9.00 -0.09 7.84
N ARG A 182 -9.50 0.75 8.77
CA ARG A 182 -10.58 1.70 8.47
C ARG A 182 -10.16 2.74 7.43
N GLN A 183 -8.96 3.32 7.56
CA GLN A 183 -8.43 4.26 6.56
C GLN A 183 -8.28 3.61 5.19
N LEU A 184 -7.81 2.36 5.16
CA LEU A 184 -7.67 1.60 3.93
C LEU A 184 -9.01 1.34 3.25
N ILE A 185 -10.05 0.96 4.02
CA ILE A 185 -11.42 0.79 3.51
C ILE A 185 -11.95 2.10 2.92
N ARG A 186 -11.80 3.22 3.65
CA ARG A 186 -12.24 4.54 3.18
C ARG A 186 -11.54 4.95 1.88
N LYS A 187 -10.23 4.67 1.75
CA LYS A 187 -9.47 4.92 0.53
C LYS A 187 -9.92 4.03 -0.63
N ALA A 188 -10.11 2.73 -0.38
CA ALA A 188 -10.62 1.79 -1.39
C ALA A 188 -12.04 2.13 -1.86
N ALA A 189 -12.89 2.64 -0.96
CA ALA A 189 -14.24 3.10 -1.28
C ALA A 189 -14.27 4.41 -2.09
N GLY A 190 -13.14 5.12 -2.23
CA GLY A 190 -13.09 6.38 -2.98
C GLY A 190 -13.99 7.50 -2.42
N GLY A 191 -14.43 7.38 -1.16
CA GLY A 191 -15.36 8.31 -0.52
C GLY A 191 -16.85 8.00 -0.70
N ASP A 192 -17.21 6.90 -1.37
CA ASP A 192 -18.61 6.46 -1.46
C ASP A 192 -19.05 5.77 -0.15
N PRO A 193 -20.05 6.29 0.57
CA PRO A 193 -20.48 5.74 1.86
C PRO A 193 -21.12 4.35 1.75
N ILE A 194 -21.75 4.02 0.62
CA ILE A 194 -22.35 2.69 0.39
C ILE A 194 -21.23 1.65 0.25
N TRP A 195 -20.21 1.97 -0.56
CA TRP A 195 -19.03 1.12 -0.70
C TRP A 195 -18.25 0.99 0.60
N GLU A 196 -18.03 2.09 1.33
CA GLU A 196 -17.34 2.06 2.62
C GLU A 196 -18.07 1.13 3.60
N THR A 197 -19.39 1.21 3.66
CA THR A 197 -20.22 0.35 4.52
C THR A 197 -20.16 -1.11 4.06
N ALA A 198 -20.34 -1.38 2.76
CA ALA A 198 -20.33 -2.74 2.22
C ALA A 198 -18.97 -3.44 2.41
N ILE A 199 -17.86 -2.74 2.14
CA ILE A 199 -16.51 -3.28 2.38
C ILE A 199 -16.31 -3.51 3.89
N THR A 200 -16.77 -2.60 4.75
CA THR A 200 -16.64 -2.75 6.21
C THR A 200 -17.36 -4.00 6.72
N GLU A 201 -18.58 -4.24 6.27
CA GLU A 201 -19.35 -5.44 6.64
C GLU A 201 -18.68 -6.71 6.09
N HIS A 202 -18.24 -6.69 4.83
CA HIS A 202 -17.55 -7.83 4.21
C HIS A 202 -16.26 -8.20 4.94
N ILE A 203 -15.43 -7.21 5.28
CA ILE A 203 -14.18 -7.41 6.02
C ILE A 203 -14.46 -7.88 7.45
N SER A 204 -15.55 -7.43 8.07
CA SER A 204 -15.95 -7.88 9.40
C SER A 204 -16.41 -9.35 9.39
N ALA A 205 -17.18 -9.75 8.37
CA ALA A 205 -17.57 -11.14 8.15
C ALA A 205 -16.35 -12.04 7.91
N MET A 206 -15.47 -11.64 6.97
CA MET A 206 -14.25 -12.39 6.65
C MET A 206 -13.30 -12.48 7.86
N ARG A 207 -13.19 -11.43 8.67
CA ARG A 207 -12.42 -11.47 9.93
C ARG A 207 -12.98 -12.53 10.87
N THR A 208 -14.30 -12.59 11.01
CA THR A 208 -14.98 -13.51 11.93
C THR A 208 -14.77 -14.95 11.48
N GLU A 209 -14.94 -15.23 10.19
CA GLU A 209 -14.66 -16.53 9.58
C GLU A 209 -13.20 -16.94 9.78
N LEU A 210 -12.27 -16.03 9.48
CA LEU A 210 -10.84 -16.31 9.63
C LEU A 210 -10.48 -16.56 11.09
N LEU A 211 -10.94 -15.77 12.06
CA LEU A 211 -10.54 -15.94 13.46
C LEU A 211 -11.05 -17.22 14.10
N GLY A 212 -12.23 -17.71 13.71
CA GLY A 212 -12.87 -18.85 14.35
C GLY A 212 -13.25 -18.58 15.81
N THR A 213 -13.43 -19.65 16.59
CA THR A 213 -14.07 -19.58 17.92
C THR A 213 -13.14 -19.19 19.08
N ASN A 214 -11.82 -19.36 18.93
CA ASN A 214 -10.85 -19.05 20.00
C ASN A 214 -9.52 -18.52 19.43
N PRO A 215 -9.52 -17.32 18.83
CA PRO A 215 -8.32 -16.74 18.25
C PRO A 215 -7.33 -16.32 19.35
N THR A 216 -6.05 -16.52 19.08
CA THR A 216 -4.96 -15.90 19.84
C THR A 216 -4.76 -14.45 19.42
N ALA A 217 -4.14 -13.64 20.29
CA ALA A 217 -3.74 -12.28 19.95
C ALA A 217 -2.85 -12.23 18.69
N LEU A 218 -1.98 -13.23 18.50
CA LEU A 218 -1.14 -13.34 17.31
C LEU A 218 -1.94 -13.61 16.03
N GLU A 219 -2.92 -14.53 16.09
CA GLU A 219 -3.83 -14.76 14.97
C GLU A 219 -4.67 -13.52 14.66
N GLU A 220 -5.07 -12.75 15.67
CA GLU A 220 -5.80 -11.50 15.46
C GLU A 220 -4.97 -10.48 14.66
N LEU A 221 -3.69 -10.31 15.00
CA LEU A 221 -2.78 -9.44 14.26
C LEU A 221 -2.54 -9.94 12.82
N LEU A 222 -2.35 -11.24 12.65
CA LEU A 222 -2.09 -11.85 11.34
C LEU A 222 -3.32 -11.83 10.43
N VAL A 223 -4.51 -12.15 10.95
CA VAL A 223 -5.77 -12.03 10.20
C VAL A 223 -5.97 -10.58 9.74
N ARG A 224 -5.67 -9.59 10.59
CA ARG A 224 -5.77 -8.19 10.18
C ARG A 224 -4.81 -7.83 9.04
N ARG A 225 -3.57 -8.35 9.05
CA ARG A 225 -2.64 -8.17 7.92
C ARG A 225 -3.14 -8.86 6.64
N VAL A 226 -3.75 -10.05 6.77
CA VAL A 226 -4.40 -10.75 5.65
C VAL A 226 -5.51 -9.88 5.05
N LEU A 227 -6.39 -9.33 5.88
CA LEU A 227 -7.50 -8.47 5.42
C LEU A 227 -6.99 -7.18 4.76
N ASN A 228 -5.98 -6.52 5.33
CA ASN A 228 -5.38 -5.33 4.71
C ASN A 228 -4.75 -5.67 3.34
N GLY A 229 -4.07 -6.82 3.23
CA GLY A 229 -3.53 -7.31 1.97
C GLY A 229 -4.60 -7.61 0.94
N TRP A 230 -5.71 -8.22 1.37
CA TRP A 230 -6.88 -8.50 0.53
C TRP A 230 -7.48 -7.21 -0.04
N ILE A 231 -7.78 -6.21 0.82
CA ILE A 231 -8.37 -4.93 0.39
C ILE A 231 -7.46 -4.27 -0.65
N THR A 232 -6.17 -4.19 -0.36
CA THR A 232 -5.21 -3.51 -1.25
C THR A 232 -5.12 -4.19 -2.61
N THR A 233 -5.01 -5.53 -2.61
CA THR A 233 -4.87 -6.31 -3.85
C THR A 233 -6.10 -6.10 -4.74
N HIS A 234 -7.29 -6.30 -4.19
CA HIS A 234 -8.51 -6.21 -4.98
C HIS A 234 -8.89 -4.77 -5.34
N ALA A 235 -8.54 -3.77 -4.53
CA ALA A 235 -8.68 -2.37 -4.91
C ALA A 235 -7.79 -2.01 -6.11
N LEU A 236 -6.53 -2.48 -6.14
CA LEU A 236 -5.63 -2.25 -7.28
C LEU A 236 -6.06 -3.02 -8.54
N GLU A 237 -6.57 -4.25 -8.40
CA GLU A 237 -7.16 -5.00 -9.51
C GLU A 237 -8.38 -4.29 -10.09
N LEU A 238 -9.23 -3.73 -9.22
CA LEU A 238 -10.40 -2.96 -9.64
C LEU A 238 -10.01 -1.66 -10.35
N GLU A 239 -8.98 -0.95 -9.88
CA GLU A 239 -8.42 0.21 -10.58
C GLU A 239 -7.91 -0.16 -11.97
N LEU A 240 -7.20 -1.28 -12.09
CA LEU A 240 -6.70 -1.77 -13.37
C LEU A 240 -7.85 -2.11 -14.33
N ALA A 241 -8.94 -2.69 -13.83
CA ALA A 241 -10.07 -3.12 -14.64
C ALA A 241 -11.01 -1.96 -15.04
N ILE A 242 -11.37 -1.08 -14.10
CA ILE A 242 -12.33 0.00 -14.34
C ILE A 242 -11.67 1.24 -14.94
N ARG A 243 -10.44 1.55 -14.51
CA ARG A 243 -9.71 2.77 -14.88
C ARG A 243 -8.29 2.46 -15.32
N PRO A 244 -8.10 1.63 -16.36
CA PRO A 244 -6.78 1.26 -16.84
C PRO A 244 -5.98 2.52 -17.20
N PRO A 245 -4.68 2.59 -16.83
CA PRO A 245 -3.84 3.71 -17.20
C PRO A 245 -3.75 3.84 -18.72
N THR A 246 -3.86 5.07 -19.24
CA THR A 246 -3.78 5.34 -20.68
C THR A 246 -2.36 5.35 -21.24
N SER A 247 -1.35 5.26 -20.36
CA SER A 247 0.06 5.26 -20.74
C SER A 247 0.73 3.97 -20.28
N GLU A 248 1.65 3.46 -21.09
CA GLU A 248 2.47 2.28 -20.79
C GLU A 248 3.16 2.39 -19.43
N LYS A 249 3.78 3.54 -19.15
CA LYS A 249 4.42 3.82 -17.84
C LYS A 249 3.44 3.78 -16.67
N GLY A 250 2.19 4.20 -16.89
CA GLY A 250 1.14 4.12 -15.88
C GLY A 250 0.73 2.67 -15.62
N PHE A 251 0.63 1.87 -16.68
CA PHE A 251 0.34 0.44 -16.59
C PHE A 251 1.43 -0.31 -15.83
N GLU A 252 2.71 -0.14 -16.22
CA GLU A 252 3.85 -0.74 -15.51
C GLU A 252 3.92 -0.36 -14.02
N TYR A 253 3.57 0.89 -13.71
CA TYR A 253 3.56 1.36 -12.33
C TYR A 253 2.45 0.66 -11.52
N LEU A 254 1.23 0.56 -12.06
CA LEU A 254 0.11 -0.11 -11.41
C LEU A 254 0.34 -1.62 -11.28
N ASP A 255 0.87 -2.26 -12.33
CA ASP A 255 1.22 -3.68 -12.32
C ASP A 255 2.27 -4.01 -11.26
N ARG A 256 3.33 -3.20 -11.15
CA ARG A 256 4.34 -3.35 -10.09
C ARG A 256 3.75 -3.16 -8.70
N ALA A 257 2.88 -2.16 -8.52
CA ALA A 257 2.17 -1.92 -7.27
C ALA A 257 1.31 -3.13 -6.87
N LEU A 258 0.56 -3.68 -7.83
CA LEU A 258 -0.26 -4.87 -7.64
C LEU A 258 0.59 -6.09 -7.28
N GLY A 259 1.70 -6.34 -7.98
CA GLY A 259 2.62 -7.43 -7.66
C GLY A 259 3.19 -7.33 -6.24
N HIS A 260 3.49 -6.13 -5.77
CA HIS A 260 3.89 -5.91 -4.38
C HIS A 260 2.77 -6.15 -3.37
N ALA A 261 1.53 -5.73 -3.68
CA ALA A 261 0.37 -5.98 -2.83
C ALA A 261 0.07 -7.49 -2.70
N GLN A 262 0.03 -8.21 -3.83
CA GLN A 262 -0.17 -9.66 -3.90
C GLN A 262 0.90 -10.42 -3.12
N LYS A 263 2.17 -10.02 -3.26
CA LYS A 263 3.27 -10.62 -2.47
C LYS A 263 3.04 -10.45 -0.97
N ARG A 264 2.71 -9.25 -0.50
CA ARG A 264 2.46 -8.98 0.93
C ARG A 264 1.24 -9.75 1.45
N PHE A 265 0.18 -9.83 0.66
CA PHE A 265 -1.02 -10.60 0.98
C PHE A 265 -0.70 -12.08 1.16
N THR A 266 -0.03 -12.69 0.19
CA THR A 266 0.36 -14.10 0.24
C THR A 266 1.34 -14.41 1.37
N GLU A 267 2.28 -13.51 1.68
CA GLU A 267 3.15 -13.61 2.85
C GLU A 267 2.34 -13.63 4.16
N ALA A 268 1.38 -12.73 4.33
CA ALA A 268 0.54 -12.69 5.53
C ALA A 268 -0.31 -13.97 5.68
N VAL A 269 -0.86 -14.49 4.59
CA VAL A 269 -1.61 -15.75 4.58
C VAL A 269 -0.72 -16.92 5.00
N ARG A 270 0.51 -17.00 4.46
CA ARG A 270 1.48 -18.04 4.84
C ARG A 270 1.88 -17.94 6.32
N GLU A 271 2.10 -16.73 6.83
CA GLU A 271 2.42 -16.51 8.24
C GLU A 271 1.27 -16.98 9.15
N LEU A 272 0.02 -16.65 8.82
CA LEU A 272 -1.16 -17.12 9.55
C LEU A 272 -1.28 -18.65 9.54
N ALA A 273 -1.15 -19.27 8.36
CA ALA A 273 -1.19 -20.72 8.21
C ALA A 273 -0.10 -21.40 9.03
N ARG A 274 1.12 -20.82 9.04
CA ARG A 274 2.24 -21.34 9.82
C ARG A 274 1.98 -21.27 11.31
N VAL A 275 1.48 -20.15 11.82
CA VAL A 275 1.13 -20.01 13.25
C VAL A 275 0.10 -21.05 13.66
N ARG A 276 -0.94 -21.28 12.84
CA ARG A 276 -1.93 -22.33 13.10
C ARG A 276 -1.33 -23.73 13.12
N GLN A 277 -0.46 -24.03 12.16
CA GLN A 277 0.22 -25.32 12.12
C GLN A 277 1.09 -25.56 13.37
N LEU A 278 1.74 -24.51 13.87
CA LEU A 278 2.56 -24.57 15.08
C LEU A 278 1.73 -24.75 16.37
N ARG A 279 0.45 -24.37 16.35
CA ARG A 279 -0.51 -24.58 17.46
C ARG A 279 -1.19 -25.94 17.43
N ALA A 280 -1.23 -26.61 16.27
CA ALA A 280 -1.80 -27.95 16.18
C ALA A 280 -1.00 -28.90 17.11
N PRO A 281 -1.66 -29.76 17.90
CA PRO A 281 -0.97 -30.74 18.72
C PRO A 281 -0.01 -31.55 17.84
N ALA A 282 1.21 -31.78 18.31
CA ALA A 282 2.28 -32.48 17.59
C ALA A 282 1.86 -33.83 16.95
N ILE A 283 0.74 -34.40 17.40
CA ILE A 283 0.07 -35.59 16.88
C ILE A 283 -0.35 -35.42 15.40
N LEU A 284 -0.88 -34.26 14.99
CA LEU A 284 -1.25 -34.02 13.57
C LEU A 284 -0.02 -33.81 12.67
N ALA A 285 1.08 -33.28 13.21
CA ALA A 285 2.34 -33.16 12.48
C ALA A 285 3.02 -34.52 12.26
N GLN A 286 2.90 -35.45 13.21
CA GLN A 286 3.39 -36.83 13.08
C GLN A 286 2.61 -37.63 12.03
N LEU A 287 1.30 -37.42 11.92
CA LEU A 287 0.46 -38.07 10.90
C LEU A 287 0.85 -37.66 9.46
N ASN A 288 1.20 -36.39 9.24
CA ASN A 288 1.66 -35.92 7.92
C ASN A 288 3.04 -36.44 7.52
N VAL A 289 3.93 -36.73 8.49
CA VAL A 289 5.24 -37.35 8.22
C VAL A 289 5.08 -38.84 7.90
N ALA A 290 4.18 -39.55 8.59
CA ALA A 290 3.88 -40.96 8.31
C ALA A 290 3.28 -41.17 6.91
N ALA A 291 2.39 -40.28 6.45
CA ALA A 291 1.80 -40.34 5.12
C ALA A 291 2.79 -40.05 3.97
N ALA A 292 3.85 -39.27 4.21
CA ALA A 292 4.90 -39.01 3.23
C ALA A 292 5.93 -40.16 3.14
N GLN A 293 6.13 -40.92 4.22
CA GLN A 293 7.05 -42.07 4.25
C GLN A 293 6.46 -43.34 3.60
N THR A 294 5.14 -43.50 3.59
CA THR A 294 4.48 -44.65 2.95
C THR A 294 4.56 -44.62 1.42
N VAL A 295 4.75 -43.46 0.79
CA VAL A 295 4.87 -43.35 -0.68
C VAL A 295 6.25 -43.79 -1.20
N VAL A 296 7.31 -43.69 -0.38
CA VAL A 296 8.69 -44.03 -0.81
C VAL A 296 8.98 -45.53 -0.66
N ASN A 297 8.27 -46.24 0.22
CA ASN A 297 8.56 -47.65 0.53
C ASN A 297 7.81 -48.68 -0.36
N ASN A 298 7.02 -48.25 -1.35
CA ASN A 298 6.19 -49.15 -2.15
C ASN A 298 6.63 -49.31 -3.61
N VAL A 299 7.94 -49.19 -3.89
CA VAL A 299 8.50 -49.57 -5.20
C VAL A 299 8.91 -51.05 -5.13
N PRO A 300 8.22 -51.99 -5.83
CA PRO A 300 8.65 -53.37 -5.87
C PRO A 300 9.94 -53.49 -6.68
N ASN A 301 10.96 -54.05 -6.06
CA ASN A 301 12.28 -54.26 -6.64
C ASN A 301 12.24 -55.47 -7.59
N ASN A 302 11.83 -55.26 -8.86
CA ASN A 302 11.94 -56.28 -9.89
C ASN A 302 13.38 -56.34 -10.43
N HIS A 303 14.16 -57.31 -9.94
CA HIS A 303 15.42 -57.70 -10.56
C HIS A 303 15.16 -58.68 -11.72
N PRO A 304 15.61 -58.40 -12.96
CA PRO A 304 15.69 -59.41 -14.00
C PRO A 304 17.02 -60.18 -13.84
N GLY A 305 16.93 -61.42 -13.34
CA GLY A 305 18.04 -62.36 -13.39
C GLY A 305 18.21 -62.91 -14.81
N PHE A 306 19.27 -62.50 -15.47
CA PHE A 306 19.96 -63.35 -16.45
C PHE A 306 20.60 -64.50 -15.68
N ASP A 307 20.26 -65.76 -15.97
CA ASP A 307 21.21 -66.63 -16.67
C ASP A 307 20.63 -67.98 -17.11
N SER A 308 21.01 -68.29 -18.34
CA SER A 308 21.18 -69.55 -19.04
C SER A 308 21.22 -70.88 -18.24
N ARG A 309 20.36 -71.84 -18.64
CA ARG A 309 20.72 -73.17 -19.19
C ARG A 309 19.49 -73.91 -19.71
#